data_AF-A0A814HVZ0-F1
#
_entry.id   AF-A0A814HVZ0-F1
#
_cell.length_a   1.000
_cell.length_b   1.000
_cell.length_c   1.000
_cell.angle_alpha   90.00
_cell.angle_beta   90.00
_cell.angle_gamma   90.00
#
_symmetry.space_group_name_H-M   'P 1'
#
loop_
_entity.id
_entity.type
_entity.pdbx_description
1 polymer ?
#
loop_
_entity_poly.entity_id
_entity_poly.type
_entity_poly.pdbx_seq_one_letter_code
_entity_poly.pdbx_strand_id
1 'polypeptide(L)'
;MANQVVFAALIALCLANGYVYGAANTPRPARYTITHEAVFEVIVKENIHATEILSRGKVVIGLFGEIVPMTVLNFVTISNGVVRDGTNFTFDNSPFHRVVKDFCVQTGDFLNRDGTGSVSIYGTKFVDENFILSHRSGGWVSMANYGKDTNGSQWFITLVPARWLDGHHVVFGRVLQGMDFIQELGEIDTFPGTSLPQKYIGILHGYAKEVNPRYDLSPEDLFTGEDIIVE
;
A
#
# COMPACT_ATOMS: atom_id res chain seq x y z
N MET A 1 59.70 18.27 53.04
CA MET A 1 60.99 18.41 52.31
C MET A 1 60.89 17.48 51.10
N ALA A 2 60.34 17.94 49.98
CA ALA A 2 60.93 18.78 48.93
C ALA A 2 61.90 18.01 48.01
N ASN A 3 61.75 18.27 46.70
CA ASN A 3 62.52 17.85 45.50
C ASN A 3 61.88 16.71 44.69
N GLN A 4 61.22 16.91 43.53
CA GLN A 4 61.62 17.58 42.26
C GLN A 4 63.03 17.17 41.80
N VAL A 5 63.38 16.74 40.60
CA VAL A 5 62.82 16.61 39.23
C VAL A 5 63.87 15.77 38.49
N VAL A 6 63.51 14.80 37.62
CA VAL A 6 64.28 14.53 36.37
C VAL A 6 63.33 14.02 35.30
N PHE A 7 63.31 14.76 34.19
CA PHE A 7 62.64 14.55 32.92
C PHE A 7 63.57 13.73 31.99
N ALA A 8 63.10 12.65 31.35
CA ALA A 8 63.63 12.19 30.04
C ALA A 8 62.82 11.02 29.45
N ALA A 9 62.10 11.34 28.37
CA ALA A 9 61.92 10.59 27.13
C ALA A 9 61.74 9.05 27.16
N LEU A 10 60.52 8.62 26.84
CA LEU A 10 60.31 7.50 25.90
C LEU A 10 58.98 7.70 25.16
N ILE A 11 59.07 8.40 24.03
CA ILE A 11 58.07 8.31 22.95
C ILE A 11 58.49 7.09 22.11
N ALA A 12 57.69 6.04 22.15
CA ALA A 12 57.69 5.00 21.13
C ALA A 12 56.27 4.46 20.94
N LEU A 13 55.70 4.93 19.84
CA LEU A 13 54.51 4.55 19.10
C LEU A 13 54.33 3.02 18.96
N CYS A 14 53.13 2.50 19.24
CA CYS A 14 52.50 1.32 18.61
C CYS A 14 51.02 1.29 19.07
N LEU A 15 50.14 1.96 18.34
CA LEU A 15 49.21 1.38 17.37
C LEU A 15 48.08 0.52 17.97
N ALA A 16 46.87 1.05 17.76
CA ALA A 16 45.66 0.33 17.39
C ALA A 16 45.12 -0.72 18.37
N ASN A 17 44.24 -0.26 19.25
CA ASN A 17 42.96 -0.95 19.48
C ASN A 17 41.92 0.10 19.90
N GLY A 18 41.46 0.86 18.92
CA GLY A 18 40.23 1.63 19.05
C GLY A 18 39.08 0.65 19.19
N TYR A 19 38.70 0.33 20.43
CA TYR A 19 37.35 -0.13 20.70
C TYR A 19 36.41 1.05 20.48
N VAL A 20 36.11 1.30 19.20
CA VAL A 20 34.92 2.05 18.81
C VAL A 20 33.76 1.17 19.23
N TYR A 21 33.08 1.54 20.31
CA TYR A 21 31.72 1.06 20.54
C TYR A 21 30.91 1.48 19.31
N GLY A 22 30.67 0.52 18.42
CA GLY A 22 29.81 0.72 17.26
C GLY A 22 28.43 1.16 17.74
N ALA A 23 28.04 2.38 17.36
CA ALA A 23 26.64 2.77 17.36
C ALA A 23 25.93 1.95 16.26
N ALA A 24 25.57 0.71 16.57
CA ALA A 24 24.84 -0.18 15.69
C ALA A 24 23.70 -0.82 16.48
N ASN A 25 22.61 -0.07 16.64
CA ASN A 25 21.22 -0.55 16.78
C ASN A 25 20.23 0.59 17.05
N THR A 26 20.38 1.74 16.40
CA THR A 26 19.20 2.57 16.14
C THR A 26 18.53 2.00 14.90
N PRO A 27 17.28 1.50 14.96
CA PRO A 27 16.53 1.14 13.77
C PRO A 27 16.60 2.33 12.81
N ARG A 28 17.09 2.12 11.59
CA ARG A 28 16.97 3.14 10.55
C ARG A 28 15.48 3.47 10.47
N PRO A 29 15.07 4.75 10.51
CA PRO A 29 13.66 5.08 10.34
C PRO A 29 13.18 4.40 9.06
N ALA A 30 12.03 3.72 9.15
CA ALA A 30 11.45 3.04 7.99
C ALA A 30 11.34 4.06 6.86
N ARG A 31 12.08 3.83 5.77
CA ARG A 31 11.97 4.67 4.60
C ARG A 31 10.70 4.26 3.88
N TYR A 32 9.84 5.23 3.61
CA TYR A 32 8.61 5.03 2.85
C TYR A 32 8.94 5.03 1.36
N THR A 33 9.82 4.11 0.97
CA THR A 33 10.37 4.00 -0.39
C THR A 33 9.33 3.37 -1.31
N ILE A 34 8.99 4.09 -2.36
CA ILE A 34 8.19 3.56 -3.47
C ILE A 34 9.10 2.75 -4.38
N THR A 35 8.80 1.46 -4.49
CA THR A 35 9.54 0.54 -5.36
C THR A 35 8.79 0.26 -6.66
N HIS A 36 7.47 0.36 -6.63
CA HIS A 36 6.59 0.10 -7.75
C HIS A 36 5.43 1.10 -7.76
N GLU A 37 4.90 1.36 -8.95
CA GLU A 37 3.66 2.10 -9.15
C GLU A 37 2.63 1.21 -9.83
N ALA A 38 1.46 1.08 -9.22
CA ALA A 38 0.29 0.53 -9.88
C ALA A 38 -0.58 1.65 -10.44
N VAL A 39 -1.05 1.49 -11.66
CA VAL A 39 -1.91 2.43 -12.37
C VAL A 39 -3.21 1.73 -12.68
N PHE A 40 -4.31 2.29 -12.22
CA PHE A 40 -5.65 1.81 -12.49
C PHE A 40 -6.46 2.88 -13.18
N GLU A 41 -7.17 2.46 -14.21
CA GLU A 41 -8.21 3.24 -14.82
C GLU A 41 -9.55 2.74 -14.30
N VAL A 42 -10.24 3.60 -13.56
CA VAL A 42 -11.49 3.26 -12.87
C VAL A 42 -12.64 4.00 -13.53
N ILE A 43 -13.75 3.30 -13.73
CA ILE A 43 -14.94 3.82 -14.40
C ILE A 43 -16.17 3.70 -13.52
N VAL A 44 -17.10 4.62 -13.72
CA VAL A 44 -18.44 4.61 -13.14
C VAL A 44 -19.47 4.48 -14.25
N LYS A 45 -20.45 3.61 -14.06
CA LYS A 45 -21.57 3.36 -14.97
C LYS A 45 -22.88 3.30 -14.18
N GLU A 46 -24.00 3.52 -14.85
CA GLU A 46 -25.32 3.43 -14.22
C GLU A 46 -25.55 2.06 -13.58
N ASN A 47 -25.16 0.99 -14.27
CA ASN A 47 -25.11 -0.37 -13.75
C ASN A 47 -24.11 -1.20 -14.56
N ILE A 48 -23.91 -2.47 -14.18
CA ILE A 48 -22.94 -3.35 -14.82
C ILE A 48 -23.23 -3.64 -16.31
N HIS A 49 -24.49 -3.53 -16.73
CA HIS A 49 -24.91 -3.76 -18.13
C HIS A 49 -24.87 -2.49 -18.99
N ALA A 50 -24.68 -1.32 -18.38
CA ALA A 50 -24.61 -0.07 -19.11
C ALA A 50 -23.35 0.00 -20.00
N THR A 51 -23.52 0.51 -21.21
CA THR A 51 -22.42 0.73 -22.16
C THR A 51 -21.77 2.10 -21.95
N GLU A 52 -22.55 3.11 -21.57
CA GLU A 52 -22.08 4.46 -21.29
C GLU A 52 -21.24 4.51 -20.00
N ILE A 53 -20.11 5.22 -20.08
CA ILE A 53 -19.25 5.54 -18.94
C ILE A 53 -19.66 6.94 -18.46
N LEU A 54 -20.17 7.02 -17.24
CA LEU A 54 -20.62 8.28 -16.61
C LEU A 54 -19.44 9.10 -16.10
N SER A 55 -18.43 8.42 -15.54
CA SER A 55 -17.20 9.04 -15.05
C SER A 55 -16.03 8.08 -15.18
N ARG A 56 -14.82 8.62 -15.30
CA ARG A 56 -13.57 7.87 -15.53
C ARG A 56 -12.43 8.62 -14.86
N GLY A 57 -11.66 7.93 -14.04
CA GLY A 57 -10.51 8.49 -13.34
C GLY A 57 -9.30 7.56 -13.40
N LYS A 58 -8.11 8.17 -13.43
CA LYS A 58 -6.83 7.45 -13.33
C LYS A 58 -6.36 7.53 -11.88
N VAL A 59 -6.08 6.38 -11.29
CA VAL A 59 -5.53 6.27 -9.93
C VAL A 59 -4.13 5.69 -10.01
N VAL A 60 -3.16 6.36 -9.42
CA VAL A 60 -1.78 5.88 -9.29
C VAL A 60 -1.49 5.55 -7.84
N ILE A 61 -0.96 4.37 -7.56
CA ILE A 61 -0.65 3.89 -6.22
C ILE A 61 0.84 3.58 -6.15
N GLY A 62 1.56 4.24 -5.24
CA GLY A 62 2.92 3.90 -4.87
C GLY A 62 2.92 2.72 -3.90
N LEU A 63 3.82 1.76 -4.12
CA LEU A 63 3.87 0.49 -3.38
C LEU A 63 5.17 0.37 -2.58
N PHE A 64 5.04 -0.01 -1.31
CA PHE A 64 6.14 -0.09 -0.33
C PHE A 64 6.85 -1.45 -0.37
N GLY A 65 7.40 -1.83 -1.52
CA GLY A 65 7.97 -3.18 -1.71
C GLY A 65 9.24 -3.49 -0.92
N GLU A 66 9.85 -2.52 -0.23
CA GLU A 66 10.91 -2.80 0.75
C GLU A 66 10.36 -3.14 2.15
N ILE A 67 9.16 -2.66 2.47
CA ILE A 67 8.53 -2.87 3.78
C ILE A 67 7.66 -4.14 3.76
N VAL A 68 6.91 -4.36 2.68
CA VAL A 68 6.00 -5.51 2.50
C VAL A 68 6.20 -6.16 1.12
N PRO A 69 7.40 -6.73 0.84
CA PRO A 69 7.73 -7.32 -0.45
C PRO A 69 6.77 -8.42 -0.93
N MET A 70 6.28 -9.29 -0.05
CA MET A 70 5.36 -10.36 -0.45
C MET A 70 3.99 -9.80 -0.84
N THR A 71 3.49 -8.85 -0.06
CA THR A 71 2.20 -8.19 -0.32
C THR A 71 2.26 -7.41 -1.63
N VAL A 72 3.34 -6.66 -1.86
CA VAL A 72 3.56 -5.92 -3.11
C VAL A 72 3.72 -6.85 -4.30
N LEU A 73 4.49 -7.94 -4.17
CA LEU A 73 4.64 -8.91 -5.26
C LEU A 73 3.30 -9.54 -5.65
N ASN A 74 2.47 -9.92 -4.67
CA ASN A 74 1.11 -10.39 -4.93
C ASN A 74 0.28 -9.36 -5.70
N PHE A 75 0.27 -8.12 -5.22
CA PHE A 75 -0.50 -7.04 -5.84
C PHE A 75 -0.03 -6.74 -7.26
N VAL A 76 1.27 -6.53 -7.47
CA VAL A 76 1.87 -6.25 -8.79
C VAL A 76 1.59 -7.37 -9.79
N THR A 77 1.74 -8.63 -9.36
CA THR A 77 1.53 -9.78 -10.24
C THR A 77 0.07 -9.86 -10.71
N ILE A 78 -0.89 -9.64 -9.81
CA ILE A 78 -2.31 -9.63 -10.18
C ILE A 78 -2.64 -8.40 -11.04
N SER A 79 -2.10 -7.21 -10.71
CA SER A 79 -2.30 -6.01 -11.53
C SER A 79 -1.85 -6.20 -12.97
N ASN A 80 -0.75 -6.93 -13.21
CA ASN A 80 -0.23 -7.17 -14.56
C ASN A 80 -0.91 -8.32 -15.31
N GLY A 81 -1.80 -9.06 -14.64
CA GLY A 81 -2.42 -10.25 -15.21
C GLY A 81 -1.49 -11.46 -15.20
N VAL A 82 -1.92 -12.55 -14.58
CA VAL A 82 -1.24 -13.86 -14.67
C VAL A 82 -2.25 -14.99 -14.82
N VAL A 83 -1.90 -16.01 -15.58
CA VAL A 83 -2.71 -17.23 -15.67
C VAL A 83 -2.14 -18.26 -14.69
N ARG A 84 -2.99 -18.75 -13.78
CA ARG A 84 -2.63 -19.82 -12.85
C ARG A 84 -3.75 -20.86 -12.84
N ASP A 85 -3.39 -22.12 -13.02
CA ASP A 85 -4.32 -23.25 -12.99
C ASP A 85 -5.55 -23.04 -13.91
N GLY A 86 -5.33 -22.43 -15.07
CA GLY A 86 -6.38 -22.10 -16.05
C GLY A 86 -7.26 -20.90 -15.70
N THR A 87 -7.01 -20.23 -14.58
CA THR A 87 -7.73 -19.04 -14.12
C THR A 87 -6.90 -17.79 -14.36
N ASN A 88 -7.53 -16.74 -14.91
CA ASN A 88 -6.90 -15.44 -15.10
C ASN A 88 -6.99 -14.63 -13.80
N PHE A 89 -5.84 -14.31 -13.22
CA PHE A 89 -5.72 -13.45 -12.06
C PHE A 89 -5.43 -12.06 -12.58
N THR A 90 -6.44 -11.20 -12.59
CA THR A 90 -6.32 -9.81 -13.01
C THR A 90 -7.29 -8.93 -12.24
N PHE A 91 -6.90 -7.69 -11.96
CA PHE A 91 -7.81 -6.70 -11.40
C PHE A 91 -8.73 -6.09 -12.47
N ASP A 92 -8.46 -6.30 -13.75
CA ASP A 92 -9.33 -5.83 -14.84
C ASP A 92 -10.75 -6.37 -14.67
N ASN A 93 -11.73 -5.48 -14.79
CA ASN A 93 -13.17 -5.71 -14.59
C ASN A 93 -13.59 -6.08 -13.15
N SER A 94 -12.68 -5.96 -12.17
CA SER A 94 -13.04 -6.07 -10.75
C SER A 94 -13.90 -4.89 -10.32
N PRO A 95 -15.06 -5.11 -9.68
CA PRO A 95 -15.86 -4.03 -9.16
C PRO A 95 -15.33 -3.53 -7.81
N PHE A 96 -15.61 -2.28 -7.49
CA PHE A 96 -15.65 -1.83 -6.11
C PHE A 96 -16.96 -2.30 -5.50
N HIS A 97 -16.94 -3.50 -4.93
CA HIS A 97 -18.12 -4.18 -4.40
C HIS A 97 -18.55 -3.64 -3.02
N ARG A 98 -17.72 -2.80 -2.40
CA ARG A 98 -18.00 -2.20 -1.09
C ARG A 98 -17.49 -0.75 -1.03
N VAL A 99 -18.41 0.17 -0.80
CA VAL A 99 -18.16 1.60 -0.55
C VAL A 99 -18.76 1.95 0.80
N VAL A 100 -17.96 2.59 1.66
CA VAL A 100 -18.41 3.10 2.95
C VAL A 100 -17.94 4.55 3.06
N LYS A 101 -18.89 5.47 2.98
CA LYS A 101 -18.67 6.91 3.14
C LYS A 101 -17.91 7.19 4.44
N ASP A 102 -16.97 8.13 4.38
CA ASP A 102 -16.09 8.49 5.50
C ASP A 102 -15.32 7.30 6.09
N PHE A 103 -15.03 6.27 5.27
CA PHE A 103 -14.21 5.14 5.69
C PHE A 103 -13.31 4.61 4.57
N CYS A 104 -13.86 3.85 3.61
CA CYS A 104 -13.06 3.23 2.55
C CYS A 104 -13.86 2.84 1.31
N VAL A 105 -13.15 2.65 0.21
CA VAL A 105 -13.62 1.97 -1.00
C VAL A 105 -12.83 0.67 -1.18
N GLN A 106 -13.51 -0.45 -1.39
CA GLN A 106 -12.94 -1.80 -1.41
C GLN A 106 -13.23 -2.53 -2.73
N THR A 107 -12.20 -3.17 -3.27
CA THR A 107 -12.20 -3.88 -4.56
C THR A 107 -11.28 -5.12 -4.52
N GLY A 108 -10.94 -5.69 -5.67
CA GLY A 108 -9.99 -6.79 -5.82
C GLY A 108 -10.59 -8.20 -5.74
N ASP A 109 -11.91 -8.33 -5.66
CA ASP A 109 -12.60 -9.60 -5.89
C ASP A 109 -12.89 -9.78 -7.38
N PHE A 110 -11.93 -10.36 -8.11
CA PHE A 110 -12.08 -10.70 -9.52
C PHE A 110 -12.73 -12.08 -9.75
N LEU A 111 -12.92 -12.87 -8.69
CA LEU A 111 -13.46 -14.23 -8.78
C LEU A 111 -14.99 -14.22 -8.74
N ASN A 112 -15.55 -13.68 -7.65
CA ASN A 112 -16.98 -13.67 -7.39
C ASN A 112 -17.60 -12.29 -7.59
N ARG A 113 -16.77 -11.24 -7.56
CA ARG A 113 -17.16 -9.85 -7.85
C ARG A 113 -18.18 -9.26 -6.87
N ASP A 114 -18.30 -9.85 -5.68
CA ASP A 114 -19.28 -9.49 -4.66
C ASP A 114 -18.68 -9.35 -3.25
N GLY A 115 -17.37 -9.57 -3.12
CA GLY A 115 -16.64 -9.53 -1.86
C GLY A 115 -16.55 -10.87 -1.15
N THR A 116 -17.00 -11.98 -1.75
CA THR A 116 -16.84 -13.34 -1.20
C THR A 116 -15.64 -14.09 -1.79
N GLY A 117 -15.12 -13.64 -2.94
CA GLY A 117 -13.98 -14.23 -3.62
C GLY A 117 -12.66 -13.57 -3.22
N SER A 118 -11.65 -14.37 -2.89
CA SER A 118 -10.30 -13.86 -2.61
C SER A 118 -9.28 -14.97 -2.83
N VAL A 119 -8.21 -14.67 -3.58
CA VAL A 119 -7.11 -15.60 -3.86
C VAL A 119 -5.80 -14.81 -3.98
N SER A 120 -4.67 -15.44 -3.73
CA SER A 120 -3.35 -14.84 -3.91
C SER A 120 -2.51 -15.64 -4.90
N ILE A 121 -1.42 -15.04 -5.38
CA ILE A 121 -0.44 -15.77 -6.19
C ILE A 121 0.22 -16.92 -5.41
N TYR A 122 0.15 -16.90 -4.08
CA TYR A 122 0.72 -17.92 -3.19
C TYR A 122 -0.24 -19.08 -2.88
N GLY A 123 -1.53 -18.95 -3.22
CA GLY A 123 -2.57 -19.92 -2.85
C GLY A 123 -3.89 -19.22 -2.53
N THR A 124 -4.79 -19.90 -1.83
CA THR A 124 -6.08 -19.30 -1.45
C THR A 124 -5.92 -18.09 -0.53
N LYS A 125 -4.94 -18.11 0.38
CA LYS A 125 -4.65 -17.03 1.34
C LYS A 125 -3.14 -16.94 1.63
N PHE A 126 -2.68 -15.81 2.15
CA PHE A 126 -1.34 -15.63 2.69
C PHE A 126 -1.34 -14.84 4.01
N VAL A 127 -0.25 -15.00 4.77
CA VAL A 127 -0.06 -14.46 6.12
C VAL A 127 0.02 -12.94 6.16
N ASP A 128 -0.25 -12.34 7.32
CA ASP A 128 0.00 -10.92 7.55
C ASP A 128 1.51 -10.67 7.60
N GLU A 129 2.05 -9.95 6.61
CA GLU A 129 3.50 -9.80 6.44
C GLU A 129 4.16 -8.98 7.57
N ASN A 130 3.60 -7.81 7.88
CA ASN A 130 3.88 -7.02 9.07
C ASN A 130 2.86 -5.87 9.22
N PHE A 131 2.95 -5.12 10.32
CA PHE A 131 2.10 -3.97 10.62
C PHE A 131 2.94 -2.70 10.92
N ILE A 132 4.04 -2.50 10.20
CA ILE A 132 4.92 -1.33 10.37
C ILE A 132 4.21 -0.04 9.92
N LEU A 133 3.46 -0.15 8.82
CA LEU A 133 2.68 0.93 8.23
C LEU A 133 1.31 1.06 8.93
N SER A 134 0.74 2.27 8.90
CA SER A 134 -0.45 2.63 9.70
C SER A 134 -1.42 3.47 8.86
N HIS A 135 -2.72 3.34 9.12
CA HIS A 135 -3.80 3.99 8.38
C HIS A 135 -4.03 5.43 8.90
N ARG A 136 -3.05 6.30 8.69
CA ARG A 136 -2.95 7.61 9.38
C ARG A 136 -3.77 8.73 8.75
N SER A 137 -4.17 8.59 7.49
CA SER A 137 -4.89 9.58 6.69
C SER A 137 -5.81 8.88 5.68
N GLY A 138 -6.49 9.65 4.84
CA GLY A 138 -7.03 9.11 3.59
C GLY A 138 -5.91 8.75 2.61
N GLY A 139 -6.21 7.85 1.67
CA GLY A 139 -5.34 7.44 0.58
C GLY A 139 -4.36 6.32 0.88
N TRP A 140 -4.35 5.77 2.10
CA TRP A 140 -3.62 4.53 2.39
C TRP A 140 -4.31 3.34 1.74
N VAL A 141 -3.50 2.46 1.14
CA VAL A 141 -3.93 1.23 0.45
C VAL A 141 -3.54 0.02 1.28
N SER A 142 -4.50 -0.85 1.54
CA SER A 142 -4.36 -1.92 2.52
C SER A 142 -5.11 -3.19 2.12
N MET A 143 -4.62 -4.34 2.57
CA MET A 143 -5.23 -5.64 2.28
C MET A 143 -6.55 -5.80 3.04
N ALA A 144 -7.60 -6.19 2.33
CA ALA A 144 -8.78 -6.74 2.98
C ALA A 144 -8.52 -8.19 3.38
N ASN A 145 -9.07 -8.60 4.52
CA ASN A 145 -8.95 -9.96 5.03
C ASN A 145 -10.22 -10.37 5.80
N TYR A 146 -10.32 -11.64 6.14
CA TYR A 146 -11.38 -12.23 6.97
C TYR A 146 -10.84 -12.66 8.34
N GLY A 147 -9.96 -11.85 8.91
CA GLY A 147 -9.20 -12.15 10.12
C GLY A 147 -7.73 -12.44 9.84
N LYS A 148 -7.00 -12.74 10.92
CA LYS A 148 -5.55 -12.93 10.91
C LYS A 148 -5.10 -13.93 9.84
N ASP A 149 -4.05 -13.58 9.10
CA ASP A 149 -3.39 -14.43 8.10
C ASP A 149 -4.32 -14.90 6.97
N THR A 150 -5.26 -14.05 6.56
CA THR A 150 -6.22 -14.38 5.49
C THR A 150 -6.22 -13.40 4.31
N ASN A 151 -5.07 -12.79 4.03
CA ASN A 151 -4.89 -11.91 2.88
C ASN A 151 -5.05 -12.69 1.57
N GLY A 152 -5.59 -12.05 0.53
CA GLY A 152 -5.76 -12.66 -0.79
C GLY A 152 -5.63 -11.62 -1.90
N SER A 153 -6.70 -11.37 -2.65
CA SER A 153 -6.70 -10.39 -3.74
C SER A 153 -7.43 -9.10 -3.40
N GLN A 154 -8.31 -9.11 -2.40
CA GLN A 154 -9.09 -7.93 -2.05
C GLN A 154 -8.26 -6.88 -1.32
N TRP A 155 -8.51 -5.62 -1.63
CA TRP A 155 -7.83 -4.47 -1.07
C TRP A 155 -8.77 -3.27 -0.98
N PHE A 156 -8.42 -2.29 -0.16
CA PHE A 156 -9.19 -1.07 0.00
C PHE A 156 -8.29 0.16 0.04
N ILE A 157 -8.89 1.30 -0.29
CA ILE A 157 -8.31 2.63 -0.11
C ILE A 157 -9.10 3.33 0.99
N THR A 158 -8.41 3.84 1.99
CA THR A 158 -8.99 4.67 3.04
C THR A 158 -9.42 6.03 2.52
N LEU A 159 -10.58 6.54 2.94
CA LEU A 159 -11.05 7.90 2.62
C LEU A 159 -10.67 8.90 3.72
N VAL A 160 -10.50 8.40 4.95
CA VAL A 160 -10.17 9.15 6.17
C VAL A 160 -9.18 8.34 7.03
N PRO A 161 -8.54 8.93 8.06
CA PRO A 161 -7.76 8.17 9.03
C PRO A 161 -8.55 6.99 9.63
N ALA A 162 -7.99 5.80 9.61
CA ALA A 162 -8.65 4.56 10.03
C ALA A 162 -7.78 3.70 10.96
N ARG A 163 -7.13 4.33 11.95
CA ARG A 163 -6.14 3.69 12.82
C ARG A 163 -6.65 2.51 13.66
N TRP A 164 -7.96 2.33 13.79
CA TRP A 164 -8.55 1.13 14.39
C TRP A 164 -8.25 -0.15 13.58
N LEU A 165 -7.83 -0.02 12.33
CA LEU A 165 -7.37 -1.13 11.48
C LEU A 165 -5.88 -1.46 11.66
N ASP A 166 -5.11 -0.62 12.38
CA ASP A 166 -3.69 -0.87 12.62
C ASP A 166 -3.52 -2.19 13.40
N GLY A 167 -2.55 -3.00 12.99
CA GLY A 167 -2.33 -4.33 13.57
C GLY A 167 -3.29 -5.43 13.08
N HIS A 168 -4.25 -5.10 12.21
CA HIS A 168 -5.26 -6.03 11.70
C HIS A 168 -5.26 -6.13 10.17
N HIS A 169 -4.88 -5.07 9.47
CA HIS A 169 -4.80 -5.04 8.01
C HIS A 169 -3.40 -4.58 7.56
N VAL A 170 -2.81 -5.31 6.61
CA VAL A 170 -1.49 -5.00 6.07
C VAL A 170 -1.59 -3.83 5.10
N VAL A 171 -1.09 -2.67 5.51
CA VAL A 171 -0.91 -1.51 4.63
C VAL A 171 0.27 -1.77 3.71
N PHE A 172 0.10 -1.52 2.41
CA PHE A 172 1.13 -1.82 1.40
C PHE A 172 1.33 -0.75 0.34
N GLY A 173 0.49 0.29 0.31
CA GLY A 173 0.65 1.38 -0.63
C GLY A 173 0.00 2.68 -0.20
N ARG A 174 0.21 3.71 -1.02
CA ARG A 174 -0.35 5.05 -0.88
C ARG A 174 -0.80 5.54 -2.26
N VAL A 175 -2.01 6.09 -2.35
CA VAL A 175 -2.46 6.78 -3.57
C VAL A 175 -1.54 7.99 -3.81
N LEU A 176 -0.95 8.09 -4.99
CA LEU A 176 -0.12 9.21 -5.40
C LEU A 176 -0.92 10.19 -6.27
N GLN A 177 -1.82 9.68 -7.12
CA GLN A 177 -2.64 10.48 -8.01
C GLN A 177 -4.07 9.95 -8.07
N GLY A 178 -5.04 10.83 -8.22
CA GLY A 178 -6.46 10.50 -8.34
C GLY A 178 -7.17 10.31 -7.00
N MET A 179 -6.67 10.91 -5.92
CA MET A 179 -7.30 10.82 -4.60
C MET A 179 -8.64 11.57 -4.57
N ASP A 180 -8.76 12.68 -5.30
CA ASP A 180 -10.02 13.40 -5.53
C ASP A 180 -11.10 12.48 -6.14
N PHE A 181 -10.74 11.73 -7.19
CA PHE A 181 -11.63 10.77 -7.83
C PHE A 181 -12.01 9.65 -6.85
N ILE A 182 -11.07 9.15 -6.04
CA ILE A 182 -11.38 8.17 -5.00
C ILE A 182 -12.36 8.73 -3.96
N GLN A 183 -12.23 10.00 -3.56
CA GLN A 183 -13.21 10.66 -2.68
C GLN A 183 -14.59 10.73 -3.35
N GLU A 184 -14.67 11.09 -4.64
CA GLU A 184 -15.93 11.08 -5.39
C GLU A 184 -16.58 9.69 -5.43
N LEU A 185 -15.79 8.61 -5.57
CA LEU A 185 -16.31 7.25 -5.49
C LEU A 185 -16.90 6.94 -4.10
N GLY A 186 -16.29 7.46 -3.04
CA GLY A 186 -16.76 7.35 -1.66
C GLY A 186 -18.11 8.04 -1.39
N GLU A 187 -18.46 9.02 -2.24
CA GLU A 187 -19.71 9.79 -2.16
C GLU A 187 -20.86 9.17 -2.96
N ILE A 188 -20.61 8.08 -3.70
CA ILE A 188 -21.67 7.36 -4.43
C ILE A 188 -22.59 6.66 -3.41
N ASP A 189 -23.89 6.94 -3.53
CA ASP A 189 -24.92 6.31 -2.70
C ASP A 189 -24.85 4.78 -2.75
N THR A 190 -25.07 4.14 -1.61
CA THR A 190 -25.19 2.68 -1.50
C THR A 190 -26.64 2.24 -1.38
N PHE A 191 -26.92 0.96 -1.66
CA PHE A 191 -28.25 0.42 -1.43
C PHE A 191 -28.57 0.43 0.07
N PRO A 192 -29.82 0.77 0.48
CA PRO A 192 -30.20 0.89 1.88
C PRO A 192 -29.80 -0.31 2.72
N GLY A 193 -29.11 -0.06 3.84
CA GLY A 193 -28.65 -1.12 4.77
C GLY A 193 -27.45 -1.93 4.27
N THR A 194 -26.80 -1.53 3.17
CA THR A 194 -25.64 -2.21 2.60
C THR A 194 -24.51 -1.23 2.30
N SER A 195 -23.33 -1.77 2.00
CA SER A 195 -22.20 -1.02 1.44
C SER A 195 -22.07 -1.20 -0.08
N LEU A 196 -23.06 -1.78 -0.75
CA LEU A 196 -23.02 -1.99 -2.20
C LEU A 196 -23.37 -0.67 -2.90
N PRO A 197 -22.50 -0.09 -3.75
CA PRO A 197 -22.82 1.15 -4.46
C PRO A 197 -23.99 0.96 -5.42
N GLN A 198 -24.83 1.99 -5.55
CA GLN A 198 -25.98 1.99 -6.47
C GLN A 198 -25.56 2.10 -7.94
N LYS A 199 -24.38 2.66 -8.18
CA LYS A 199 -23.74 2.70 -9.50
C LYS A 199 -22.66 1.64 -9.59
N TYR A 200 -22.45 1.11 -10.79
CA TYR A 200 -21.33 0.21 -11.03
C TYR A 200 -20.04 1.03 -11.03
N ILE A 201 -19.10 0.64 -10.18
CA ILE A 201 -17.75 1.17 -10.13
C ILE A 201 -16.81 0.00 -10.40
N GLY A 202 -15.91 0.11 -11.36
CA GLY A 202 -14.99 -0.98 -11.68
C GLY A 202 -13.70 -0.53 -12.31
N ILE A 203 -12.68 -1.38 -12.17
CA ILE A 203 -11.39 -1.20 -12.84
C ILE A 203 -11.58 -1.57 -14.31
N LEU A 204 -11.46 -0.61 -15.23
CA LEU A 204 -11.48 -0.91 -16.66
C LEU A 204 -10.20 -1.64 -17.05
N HIS A 205 -9.06 -1.11 -16.61
CA HIS A 205 -7.75 -1.69 -16.85
C HIS A 205 -6.77 -1.27 -15.76
N GLY A 206 -5.86 -2.18 -15.39
CA GLY A 206 -4.77 -1.93 -14.45
C GLY A 206 -3.46 -2.55 -14.90
N TYR A 207 -2.36 -1.99 -14.41
CA TYR A 207 -1.03 -2.59 -14.49
C TYR A 207 -0.14 -2.04 -13.37
N ALA A 208 1.02 -2.65 -13.15
CA ALA A 208 2.02 -2.15 -12.23
C ALA A 208 3.43 -2.26 -12.82
N LYS A 209 4.26 -1.25 -12.56
CA LYS A 209 5.64 -1.14 -13.05
C LYS A 209 6.60 -0.95 -11.88
N GLU A 210 7.81 -1.47 -12.02
CA GLU A 210 8.92 -1.10 -11.14
C GLU A 210 9.31 0.36 -11.40
N VAL A 211 9.71 1.06 -10.34
CA VAL A 211 10.19 2.44 -10.40
C VAL A 211 11.70 2.45 -10.21
N ASN A 212 12.42 3.08 -11.15
CA ASN A 212 13.87 3.21 -11.11
C ASN A 212 14.31 4.60 -11.65
N PRO A 213 14.98 5.46 -10.85
CA PRO A 213 15.35 5.23 -9.46
C PRO A 213 14.13 5.21 -8.54
N ARG A 214 14.20 4.38 -7.49
CA ARG A 214 13.23 4.42 -6.38
C ARG A 214 13.29 5.78 -5.69
N TYR A 215 12.17 6.21 -5.12
CA TYR A 215 12.07 7.47 -4.39
C TYR A 215 11.38 7.27 -3.03
N ASP A 216 11.70 8.14 -2.08
CA ASP A 216 11.11 8.13 -0.75
C ASP A 216 9.97 9.16 -0.69
N LEU A 217 8.84 8.79 -0.07
CA LEU A 217 7.83 9.78 0.31
C LEU A 217 8.33 10.60 1.50
N SER A 218 8.08 11.90 1.48
CA SER A 218 8.35 12.79 2.61
C SER A 218 7.39 12.47 3.76
N PRO A 219 7.72 12.79 5.02
CA PRO A 219 6.79 12.66 6.13
C PRO A 219 5.44 13.34 5.87
N GLU A 220 5.42 14.49 5.22
CA GLU A 220 4.23 15.28 4.90
C GLU A 220 3.28 14.52 3.94
N ASP A 221 3.84 13.82 2.95
CA ASP A 221 3.10 12.99 1.98
C ASP A 221 2.32 11.85 2.66
N LEU A 222 2.76 11.42 3.85
CA LEU A 222 2.12 10.34 4.60
C LEU A 222 0.86 10.79 5.35
N PHE A 223 0.64 12.10 5.48
CA PHE A 223 -0.49 12.68 6.20
C PHE A 223 -1.44 13.48 5.32
N THR A 224 -1.02 13.87 4.11
CA THR A 224 -1.92 14.52 3.16
C THR A 224 -3.08 13.61 2.77
N GLY A 225 -4.24 14.21 2.51
CA GLY A 225 -5.38 13.56 1.87
C GLY A 225 -5.51 13.90 0.39
N GLU A 226 -4.51 14.59 -0.17
CA GLU A 226 -4.45 15.04 -1.55
C GLU A 226 -3.48 14.16 -2.37
N ASP A 227 -3.38 14.47 -3.66
CA ASP A 227 -2.40 13.90 -4.57
C ASP A 227 -0.98 14.29 -4.13
N ILE A 228 -0.05 13.35 -4.31
CA ILE A 228 1.36 13.49 -3.95
C ILE A 228 2.14 13.70 -5.24
N ILE A 229 2.71 14.90 -5.37
CA ILE A 229 3.60 15.23 -6.48
C ILE A 229 5.01 14.83 -6.08
N VAL A 230 5.53 13.81 -6.74
CA VAL A 230 6.92 13.37 -6.58
C VAL A 230 7.74 14.07 -7.67
N GLU A 231 8.65 14.95 -7.26
CA GLU A 231 9.60 15.65 -8.15
C GLU A 231 10.72 14.74 -8.68
#